data_AF-A0A1C5U3I8-F1
#
_entry.id   AF-A0A1C5U3I8-F1
#
_cell.length_a   1.000
_cell.length_b   1.000
_cell.length_c   1.000
_cell.angle_alpha   90.00
_cell.angle_beta   90.00
_cell.angle_gamma   90.00
#
_symmetry.space_group_name_H-M   'P 1'
#
loop_
_entity.id
_entity.type
_entity.pdbx_description
1 polymer ?
#
loop_
_entity_poly.entity_id
_entity_poly.type
_entity_poly.pdbx_seq_one_letter_code
_entity_poly.pdbx_strand_id
1 'polypeptide(L)'
;MKKILVVLLSLTLIFAFTGCTSFNNGAAEDIEIKTQEVVTSNTDDNDDNISNTENAVENANEKDYDFSSYENDIRNITKSVNNAKTSTNASENHEQFYALKKQVDAVDGELDKLDDEFEYAYQMKEISFEIYKARERAIEKLEDELELAEEALENKYGIDD
;
A
#
# COMPACT_ATOMS: atom_id res chain seq x y z
N MET A 1 -41.48 13.43 -20.37
CA MET A 1 -40.93 14.42 -19.42
C MET A 1 -41.34 14.02 -18.02
N LYS A 2 -40.44 13.44 -17.22
CA LYS A 2 -40.74 12.92 -15.88
C LYS A 2 -39.82 13.65 -14.91
N LYS A 3 -40.41 14.48 -14.04
CA LYS A 3 -39.69 15.34 -13.09
C LYS A 3 -39.29 14.49 -11.90
N ILE A 4 -37.99 14.34 -11.66
CA ILE A 4 -37.46 13.70 -10.45
C ILE A 4 -37.22 14.82 -9.43
N LEU A 5 -37.99 14.79 -8.35
CA LEU A 5 -37.79 15.62 -7.17
C LEU A 5 -36.67 14.99 -6.34
N VAL A 6 -35.52 15.65 -6.28
CA VAL A 6 -34.42 15.27 -5.38
C VAL A 6 -34.57 16.09 -4.11
N VAL A 7 -34.89 15.41 -3.01
CA VAL A 7 -34.89 15.97 -1.66
C VAL A 7 -33.48 15.76 -1.08
N LEU A 8 -32.75 16.85 -0.87
CA LEU A 8 -31.44 16.84 -0.21
C LEU A 8 -31.64 16.72 1.30
N LEU A 9 -31.34 15.55 1.85
CA LEU A 9 -31.23 15.32 3.29
C LEU A 9 -29.78 15.58 3.71
N SER A 10 -29.47 16.81 4.11
CA SER A 10 -28.15 17.16 4.64
C SER A 10 -28.02 16.63 6.08
N LEU A 11 -27.17 15.62 6.28
CA LEU A 11 -26.78 15.15 7.61
C LEU A 11 -25.39 15.71 7.95
N THR A 12 -25.34 16.85 8.63
CA THR A 12 -24.10 17.41 9.17
C THR A 12 -23.73 16.67 10.45
N LEU A 13 -22.71 15.81 10.39
CA LEU A 13 -22.11 15.17 11.55
C LEU A 13 -21.01 16.08 12.10
N ILE A 14 -21.31 16.77 13.21
CA ILE A 14 -20.34 17.63 13.90
C ILE A 14 -19.54 16.75 14.86
N PHE A 15 -18.30 16.41 14.50
CA PHE A 15 -17.32 15.86 15.44
C PHE A 15 -16.63 17.01 16.18
N ALA A 16 -16.96 17.17 17.45
CA ALA A 16 -16.15 17.98 18.37
C ALA A 16 -15.24 17.03 19.16
N PHE A 17 -14.02 16.79 18.66
CA PHE A 17 -12.94 16.25 19.48
C PHE A 17 -12.17 17.42 20.08
N THR A 18 -12.48 17.74 21.33
CA THR A 18 -11.59 18.52 22.18
C THR A 18 -10.74 17.53 22.98
N GLY A 19 -9.53 17.26 22.51
CA GLY A 19 -8.53 16.46 23.23
C GLY A 19 -7.24 17.27 23.40
N CYS A 20 -7.20 18.16 24.38
CA CYS A 20 -5.93 18.68 24.88
C CYS A 20 -5.33 17.61 25.80
N THR A 21 -4.25 16.96 25.39
CA THR A 21 -3.32 16.34 26.34
C THR A 21 -1.99 17.05 26.21
N SER A 22 -1.72 17.93 27.18
CA SER A 22 -0.41 18.51 27.38
C SER A 22 0.51 17.43 27.93
N PHE A 23 1.62 17.15 27.23
CA PHE A 23 2.69 16.32 27.76
C PHE A 23 3.43 17.09 28.85
N ASN A 24 3.32 16.61 30.09
CA ASN A 24 4.24 16.99 31.16
C ASN A 24 5.18 15.81 31.41
N ASN A 25 6.46 16.03 31.10
CA ASN A 25 7.54 15.19 31.58
C ASN A 25 7.76 15.45 33.07
N GLY A 26 7.94 14.35 33.82
CA GLY A 26 8.61 14.38 35.12
C GLY A 26 7.74 13.91 36.27
N ALA A 27 7.91 12.64 36.65
CA ALA A 27 8.21 12.24 38.02
C ALA A 27 8.46 10.73 38.03
N ALA A 28 9.60 10.36 38.59
CA ALA A 28 10.03 9.00 38.83
C ALA A 28 9.11 8.28 39.83
N GLU A 29 8.79 7.03 39.56
CA GLU A 29 8.53 6.03 40.60
C GLU A 29 9.15 4.68 40.17
N ASP A 30 10.23 4.37 40.89
CA ASP A 30 10.73 3.07 41.35
C ASP A 30 9.98 1.82 40.84
N ILE A 31 10.63 1.06 39.97
CA ILE A 31 10.27 -0.35 39.71
C ILE A 31 11.45 -1.21 40.18
N GLU A 32 11.21 -1.80 41.34
CA GLU A 32 11.93 -2.85 42.04
C GLU A 32 12.39 -3.97 41.08
N ILE A 33 13.67 -3.95 40.67
CA ILE A 33 14.30 -5.05 39.93
C ILE A 33 14.68 -6.13 40.93
N LYS A 34 13.81 -7.12 41.10
CA LYS A 34 14.09 -8.33 41.88
C LYS A 34 15.21 -9.12 41.21
N THR A 35 16.40 -9.02 41.80
CA THR A 35 17.62 -9.71 41.38
C THR A 35 17.41 -11.21 41.57
N GLN A 36 17.46 -11.99 40.48
CA GLN A 36 17.45 -13.44 40.55
C GLN A 36 18.89 -13.95 40.65
N GLU A 37 19.13 -14.68 41.74
CA GLU A 37 20.40 -15.19 42.20
C GLU A 37 20.97 -16.24 41.23
N VAL A 38 22.14 -15.97 40.65
CA VAL A 38 22.93 -16.97 39.93
C VAL A 38 23.74 -17.76 40.95
N VAL A 39 23.30 -18.98 41.25
CA VAL A 39 24.13 -20.01 41.91
C VAL A 39 24.36 -21.15 40.93
N THR A 40 25.64 -21.42 40.69
CA THR A 40 26.20 -22.41 39.77
C THR A 40 26.11 -23.84 40.30
N SER A 41 25.87 -24.81 39.41
CA SER A 41 26.48 -26.14 39.49
C SER A 41 26.46 -26.85 38.13
N ASN A 42 27.64 -27.16 37.59
CA ASN A 42 27.82 -28.06 36.45
C ASN A 42 27.69 -29.52 36.90
N THR A 43 27.02 -30.38 36.13
CA THR A 43 27.40 -31.78 35.82
C THR A 43 26.59 -32.24 34.59
N ASP A 44 27.22 -33.08 33.79
CA ASP A 44 26.97 -33.50 32.41
C ASP A 44 25.69 -34.34 32.13
N ASP A 45 25.43 -34.42 30.82
CA ASP A 45 24.82 -35.51 30.03
C ASP A 45 23.30 -35.57 29.73
N ASN A 46 23.07 -35.66 28.42
CA ASN A 46 21.95 -36.21 27.63
C ASN A 46 20.76 -35.34 27.24
N ASP A 47 20.69 -35.15 25.91
CA ASP A 47 19.51 -35.18 25.04
C ASP A 47 18.14 -35.26 25.72
N ASP A 48 17.40 -34.16 25.64
CA ASP A 48 15.94 -34.19 25.51
C ASP A 48 15.46 -32.92 24.79
N ASN A 49 15.22 -33.08 23.49
CA ASN A 49 14.13 -32.49 22.71
C ASN A 49 13.34 -31.35 23.38
N ILE A 50 13.83 -30.11 23.26
CA ILE A 50 12.97 -28.92 23.31
C ILE A 50 12.56 -28.63 21.88
N SER A 51 11.48 -29.29 21.46
CA SER A 51 10.64 -28.82 20.38
C SER A 51 10.15 -27.43 20.77
N ASN A 52 10.88 -26.39 20.35
CA ASN A 52 10.28 -25.08 20.13
C ASN A 52 9.31 -25.24 18.97
N THR A 53 8.15 -25.81 19.26
CA THR A 53 6.90 -25.47 18.58
C THR A 53 6.61 -24.04 19.01
N GLU A 54 7.40 -23.10 18.51
CA GLU A 54 6.94 -21.73 18.36
C GLU A 54 5.69 -21.85 17.51
N ASN A 55 4.61 -21.42 18.13
CA ASN A 55 3.27 -21.46 17.63
C ASN A 55 3.28 -20.74 16.28
N ALA A 56 3.47 -21.51 15.21
CA ALA A 56 3.07 -21.13 13.86
C ALA A 56 1.55 -21.00 13.95
N VAL A 57 1.11 -19.85 14.45
CA VAL A 57 -0.21 -19.35 14.17
C VAL A 57 -0.14 -19.06 12.68
N GLU A 58 -0.39 -20.10 11.90
CA GLU A 58 -0.93 -19.99 10.55
C GLU A 58 -2.22 -19.18 10.68
N ASN A 59 -2.09 -17.85 10.72
CA ASN A 59 -3.18 -16.94 10.43
C ASN A 59 -3.40 -17.03 8.92
N ALA A 60 -3.97 -18.14 8.49
CA ALA A 60 -4.38 -18.41 7.11
C ALA A 60 -5.50 -17.46 6.61
N ASN A 61 -5.68 -16.28 7.24
CA ASN A 61 -6.80 -15.35 7.01
C ASN A 61 -6.43 -13.84 7.08
N GLU A 62 -5.15 -13.45 7.06
CA GLU A 62 -4.79 -12.02 6.90
C GLU A 62 -4.72 -11.67 5.39
N LYS A 63 -5.92 -11.74 4.79
CA LYS A 63 -6.37 -11.34 3.45
C LYS A 63 -5.28 -10.89 2.47
N ASP A 64 -5.02 -11.76 1.50
CA ASP A 64 -4.48 -11.39 0.18
C ASP A 64 -5.26 -10.15 -0.31
N TYR A 65 -4.58 -9.03 -0.44
CA TYR A 65 -5.21 -7.80 -0.92
C TYR A 65 -5.49 -8.00 -2.41
N ASP A 66 -6.71 -7.63 -2.85
CA ASP A 66 -7.10 -7.85 -4.24
C ASP A 66 -6.55 -6.74 -5.13
N PHE A 67 -5.41 -6.99 -5.78
CA PHE A 67 -4.79 -6.07 -6.74
C PHE A 67 -5.41 -6.15 -8.15
N SER A 68 -6.44 -6.98 -8.37
CA SER A 68 -6.98 -7.25 -9.71
C SER A 68 -7.45 -5.99 -10.45
N SER A 69 -7.87 -4.94 -9.75
CA SER A 69 -8.25 -3.68 -10.40
C SER A 69 -7.06 -3.04 -11.10
N TYR A 70 -5.96 -2.84 -10.35
CA TYR A 70 -4.72 -2.25 -10.87
C TYR A 70 -4.13 -3.08 -12.00
N GLU A 71 -4.08 -4.40 -11.85
CA GLU A 71 -3.63 -5.31 -12.93
C GLU A 71 -4.47 -5.14 -14.20
N ASN A 72 -5.80 -4.99 -14.07
CA ASN A 72 -6.67 -4.80 -15.21
C ASN A 72 -6.49 -3.42 -15.85
N ASP A 73 -6.31 -2.39 -15.04
CA ASP A 73 -6.10 -1.03 -15.52
C ASP A 73 -4.77 -0.91 -16.27
N ILE A 74 -3.67 -1.43 -15.70
CA ILE A 74 -2.35 -1.51 -16.35
C ILE A 74 -2.43 -2.31 -17.65
N ARG A 75 -3.11 -3.47 -17.65
CA ARG A 75 -3.33 -4.26 -18.87
C ARG A 75 -4.11 -3.49 -19.93
N ASN A 76 -5.13 -2.73 -19.53
CA ASN A 76 -5.94 -1.92 -20.45
C ASN A 76 -5.15 -0.75 -21.02
N ILE A 77 -4.34 -0.07 -20.19
CA ILE A 77 -3.42 0.99 -20.62
C ILE A 77 -2.41 0.42 -21.60
N THR A 78 -1.70 -0.65 -21.23
CA THR A 78 -0.74 -1.36 -22.08
C THR A 78 -1.34 -1.73 -23.43
N LYS A 79 -2.57 -2.26 -23.43
CA LYS A 79 -3.29 -2.58 -24.66
C LYS A 79 -3.62 -1.33 -25.49
N SER A 80 -4.02 -0.24 -24.84
CA SER A 80 -4.35 1.02 -25.51
C SER A 80 -3.11 1.66 -26.13
N VAL A 81 -2.00 1.71 -25.39
CA VAL A 81 -0.68 2.15 -25.87
C VAL A 81 -0.24 1.32 -27.07
N ASN A 82 -0.29 -0.02 -26.97
CA ASN A 82 0.10 -0.90 -28.07
C ASN A 82 -0.72 -0.68 -29.35
N ASN A 83 -2.03 -0.47 -29.21
CA ASN A 83 -2.94 -0.24 -30.33
C ASN A 83 -2.96 1.21 -30.85
N ALA A 84 -2.40 2.15 -30.09
CA ALA A 84 -2.34 3.56 -30.48
C ALA A 84 -1.55 3.72 -31.79
N LYS A 85 -2.03 4.63 -32.64
CA LYS A 85 -1.46 4.92 -33.95
C LYS A 85 -1.04 6.38 -33.99
N THR A 86 0.16 6.62 -34.51
CA THR A 86 0.60 7.96 -34.84
C THR A 86 -0.05 8.41 -36.15
N SER A 87 -0.29 9.71 -36.27
CA SER A 87 -0.73 10.38 -37.48
C SER A 87 0.36 11.35 -37.98
N THR A 88 0.18 11.90 -39.19
CA THR A 88 1.06 12.95 -39.71
C THR A 88 0.78 14.32 -39.08
N ASN A 89 -0.26 14.44 -38.26
CA ASN A 89 -0.62 15.67 -37.57
C ASN A 89 -0.03 15.65 -36.16
N ALA A 90 0.93 16.55 -35.91
CA ALA A 90 1.62 16.64 -34.63
C ALA A 90 0.66 16.98 -33.46
N SER A 91 -0.37 17.80 -33.69
CA SER A 91 -1.33 18.16 -32.65
C SER A 91 -2.17 16.95 -32.23
N GLU A 92 -2.63 16.15 -33.18
CA GLU A 92 -3.38 14.92 -32.90
C GLU A 92 -2.54 13.89 -32.16
N ASN A 93 -1.24 13.81 -32.47
CA ASN A 93 -0.32 12.93 -31.77
C ASN A 93 -0.11 13.38 -30.32
N HIS A 94 0.10 14.68 -30.11
CA HIS A 94 0.27 15.26 -28.79
C HIS A 94 -0.99 15.08 -27.91
N GLU A 95 -2.17 15.31 -28.48
CA GLU A 95 -3.45 15.08 -27.78
C GLU A 95 -3.64 13.61 -27.39
N GLN A 96 -3.32 12.67 -28.30
CA GLN A 96 -3.41 11.23 -28.01
C GLN A 96 -2.40 10.78 -26.95
N PHE A 97 -1.18 11.30 -27.01
CA PHE A 97 -0.13 11.03 -26.02
C PHE A 97 -0.62 11.42 -24.63
N TYR A 98 -1.02 12.69 -24.42
CA TYR A 98 -1.44 13.15 -23.09
C TYR A 98 -2.74 12.50 -22.59
N ALA A 99 -3.61 12.04 -23.50
CA ALA A 99 -4.79 11.27 -23.10
C ALA A 99 -4.43 9.90 -22.51
N LEU A 100 -3.37 9.25 -23.01
CA LEU A 100 -2.86 7.98 -22.48
C LEU A 100 -1.98 8.20 -21.25
N LYS A 101 -1.07 9.19 -21.29
CA LYS A 101 -0.22 9.58 -20.15
C LYS A 101 -1.05 9.90 -18.90
N LYS A 102 -2.15 10.64 -19.06
CA LYS A 102 -3.06 10.91 -17.94
C LYS A 102 -3.66 9.65 -17.30
N GLN A 103 -3.84 8.57 -18.06
CA GLN A 103 -4.30 7.30 -17.48
C GLN A 103 -3.18 6.59 -16.74
N VAL A 104 -1.95 6.67 -17.25
CA VAL A 104 -0.73 6.21 -16.55
C VAL A 104 -0.61 6.94 -15.20
N ASP A 105 -0.58 8.28 -15.22
CA ASP A 105 -0.46 9.12 -14.01
C ASP A 105 -1.57 8.86 -12.99
N ALA A 106 -2.77 8.51 -13.46
CA ALA A 106 -3.89 8.23 -12.59
C ALA A 106 -3.69 6.91 -11.82
N VAL A 107 -3.20 5.87 -12.49
CA VAL A 107 -2.93 4.57 -11.85
C VAL A 107 -1.69 4.68 -10.96
N ASP A 108 -0.63 5.32 -11.44
CA ASP A 108 0.59 5.61 -10.68
C ASP A 108 0.27 6.32 -9.36
N GLY A 109 -0.44 7.45 -9.44
CA GLY A 109 -0.86 8.17 -8.24
C GLY A 109 -1.92 7.46 -7.39
N GLU A 110 -2.54 6.37 -7.84
CA GLU A 110 -3.37 5.50 -6.99
C GLU A 110 -2.55 4.41 -6.29
N LEU A 111 -1.49 3.90 -6.93
CA LEU A 111 -0.52 2.97 -6.36
C LEU A 111 0.29 3.64 -5.24
N ASP A 112 0.77 4.86 -5.46
CA ASP A 112 1.45 5.69 -4.45
C ASP A 112 0.61 5.81 -3.16
N LYS A 113 -0.67 6.17 -3.31
CA LYS A 113 -1.59 6.32 -2.18
C LYS A 113 -1.84 4.98 -1.48
N LEU A 114 -1.88 3.90 -2.25
CA LEU A 114 -2.09 2.58 -1.68
C LEU A 114 -0.89 2.13 -0.85
N ASP A 115 0.34 2.44 -1.29
CA ASP A 115 1.54 2.16 -0.52
C ASP A 115 1.55 2.96 0.80
N ASP A 116 1.21 4.26 0.74
CA ASP A 116 1.01 5.12 1.93
C ASP A 116 -0.02 4.52 2.90
N GLU A 117 -1.15 3.99 2.39
CA GLU A 117 -2.19 3.35 3.19
C GLU A 117 -1.69 2.08 3.88
N PHE A 118 -0.89 1.27 3.19
CA PHE A 118 -0.30 0.06 3.78
C PHE A 118 0.78 0.39 4.81
N GLU A 119 1.62 1.39 4.55
CA GLU A 119 2.59 1.87 5.54
C GLU A 119 1.86 2.34 6.81
N TYR A 120 0.80 3.13 6.65
CA TYR A 120 0.00 3.59 7.78
C TYR A 120 -0.63 2.44 8.56
N ALA A 121 -1.24 1.47 7.88
CA ALA A 121 -1.83 0.29 8.52
C ALA A 121 -0.78 -0.52 9.32
N TYR A 122 0.45 -0.62 8.81
CA TYR A 122 1.56 -1.25 9.52
C TYR A 122 1.97 -0.44 10.76
N GLN A 123 2.11 0.87 10.65
CA GLN A 123 2.42 1.76 11.78
C GLN A 123 1.36 1.67 12.90
N MET A 124 0.09 1.52 12.51
CA MET A 124 -1.04 1.32 13.42
C MET A 124 -1.14 -0.12 13.98
N LYS A 125 -0.26 -1.03 13.56
CA LYS A 125 -0.25 -2.45 13.91
C LYS A 125 -1.55 -3.18 13.51
N GLU A 126 -2.22 -2.68 12.48
CA GLU A 126 -3.40 -3.30 11.89
C GLU A 126 -3.02 -4.45 10.95
N ILE A 127 -1.82 -4.39 10.36
CA ILE A 127 -1.21 -5.48 9.60
C ILE A 127 0.18 -5.83 10.13
N SER A 128 0.60 -7.08 9.93
CA SER A 128 1.97 -7.50 10.26
C SER A 128 3.02 -6.95 9.28
N PHE A 129 4.28 -6.88 9.73
CA PHE A 129 5.41 -6.47 8.87
C PHE A 129 5.53 -7.33 7.60
N GLU A 130 5.31 -8.63 7.71
CA GLU A 130 5.41 -9.54 6.57
C GLU A 130 4.34 -9.27 5.51
N ILE A 131 3.14 -8.86 5.93
CA ILE A 131 2.06 -8.53 5.01
C ILE A 131 2.26 -7.17 4.37
N TYR A 132 2.74 -6.19 5.13
CA TYR A 132 3.18 -4.92 4.57
C TYR A 132 4.24 -5.14 3.47
N LYS A 133 5.34 -5.85 3.78
CA LYS A 133 6.38 -6.14 2.78
C LYS A 133 5.88 -7.00 1.61
N ALA A 134 4.88 -7.85 1.80
CA ALA A 134 4.28 -8.62 0.71
C ALA A 134 3.48 -7.72 -0.24
N ARG A 135 2.74 -6.76 0.31
CA ARG A 135 1.92 -5.81 -0.46
C ARG A 135 2.75 -4.74 -1.16
N GLU A 136 3.76 -4.18 -0.49
CA GLU A 136 4.73 -3.25 -1.09
C GLU A 136 5.41 -3.89 -2.31
N ARG A 137 5.89 -5.14 -2.20
CA ARG A 137 6.44 -5.89 -3.35
C ARG A 137 5.43 -6.18 -4.47
N ALA A 138 4.13 -6.16 -4.18
CA ALA A 138 3.10 -6.30 -5.19
C ALA A 138 2.88 -4.97 -5.91
N ILE A 139 2.88 -3.85 -5.18
CA ILE A 139 2.84 -2.49 -5.73
C ILE A 139 4.06 -2.22 -6.61
N GLU A 140 5.29 -2.50 -6.14
CA GLU A 140 6.53 -2.33 -6.91
C GLU A 140 6.44 -3.01 -8.30
N LYS A 141 5.85 -4.21 -8.37
CA LYS A 141 5.68 -4.91 -9.66
C LYS A 141 4.63 -4.28 -10.57
N LEU A 142 3.58 -3.71 -10.01
CA LEU A 142 2.56 -3.00 -10.76
C LEU A 142 3.11 -1.70 -11.31
N GLU A 143 3.92 -0.99 -10.52
CA GLU A 143 4.66 0.20 -10.94
C GLU A 143 5.66 -0.13 -12.05
N ASP A 144 6.46 -1.20 -11.91
CA ASP A 144 7.36 -1.69 -12.97
C ASP A 144 6.60 -1.98 -14.28
N GLU A 145 5.43 -2.63 -14.21
CA GLU A 145 4.61 -2.90 -15.40
C GLU A 145 4.01 -1.64 -16.01
N LEU A 146 3.63 -0.67 -15.18
CA LEU A 146 3.08 0.61 -15.62
C LEU A 146 4.15 1.49 -16.27
N GLU A 147 5.36 1.53 -15.70
CA GLU A 147 6.54 2.22 -16.25
C GLU A 147 6.88 1.66 -17.64
N LEU A 148 6.88 0.34 -17.83
CA LEU A 148 7.08 -0.26 -19.14
C LEU A 148 6.00 0.18 -20.17
N ALA A 149 4.76 0.37 -19.73
CA ALA A 149 3.70 0.87 -20.60
C ALA A 149 3.89 2.36 -20.95
N GLU A 150 4.40 3.14 -20.00
CA GLU A 150 4.76 4.55 -20.18
C GLU A 150 5.93 4.72 -21.14
N GLU A 151 7.04 4.01 -20.93
CA GLU A 151 8.19 4.01 -21.85
C GLU A 151 7.75 3.62 -23.27
N ALA A 152 6.85 2.63 -23.40
CA ALA A 152 6.32 2.23 -24.70
C ALA A 152 5.46 3.34 -25.34
N LEU A 153 4.74 4.13 -24.54
CA LEU A 153 3.97 5.28 -24.98
C LEU A 153 4.90 6.41 -25.48
N GLU A 154 5.88 6.79 -24.68
CA GLU A 154 6.89 7.80 -25.01
C GLU A 154 7.65 7.47 -26.28
N ASN A 155 8.19 6.25 -26.36
CA ASN A 155 8.91 5.75 -27.54
C ASN A 155 8.04 5.76 -28.79
N LYS A 156 6.74 5.46 -28.67
CA LYS A 156 5.81 5.41 -29.80
C LYS A 156 5.52 6.79 -30.37
N TYR A 157 5.41 7.81 -29.52
CA TYR A 157 5.12 9.18 -29.95
C TYR A 157 6.38 10.03 -30.14
N GLY A 158 7.54 9.58 -29.66
CA GLY A 158 8.80 10.32 -29.70
C GLY A 158 8.78 11.57 -28.81
N ILE A 159 8.09 11.48 -27.68
CA ILE A 159 7.94 12.54 -26.68
C ILE A 159 8.52 11.98 -25.38
N ASP A 160 9.50 12.70 -24.83
CA ASP A 160 10.13 12.47 -23.51
C ASP A 160 9.49 13.50 -22.57
N ASP A 161 8.93 13.05 -21.44
CA ASP A 161 8.23 13.91 -20.46
C ASP A 161 9.12 14.20 -19.23
#